data_AF-A0A7W1EZH9-F1
#
_entry.id   AF-A0A7W1EZH9-F1
#
_cell.length_a   1.000
_cell.length_b   1.000
_cell.length_c   1.000
_cell.angle_alpha   90.00
_cell.angle_beta   90.00
_cell.angle_gamma   90.00
#
_symmetry.space_group_name_H-M   'P 1'
#
loop_
_entity.id
_entity.type
_entity.pdbx_description
1 polymer ?
#
loop_
_entity_poly.entity_id
_entity_poly.type
_entity_poly.pdbx_seq_one_letter_code
_entity_poly.pdbx_strand_id
1 'polypeptide(L)' 'MKKVKLILLIDDDHEDQIIFKHVLSKITKDIECACVSNGKTGIETARAMKVLPDVIF' A
#
# COMPACT_ATOMS: atom_id res chain seq x y z
N MET A 1 7.05 1.61 21.26
CA MET A 1 7.46 1.38 19.86
C MET A 1 6.38 1.97 18.97
N LYS A 2 6.72 2.74 17.92
CA LYS A 2 5.70 3.24 16.98
C LYS A 2 5.13 2.06 16.17
N LYS A 3 3.81 2.01 16.00
CA LYS A 3 3.14 1.02 15.16
C LYS A 3 3.48 1.31 13.71
N VAL A 4 4.02 0.32 12.99
CA VAL A 4 4.19 0.39 11.53
C VAL A 4 2.80 0.47 10.90
N LYS A 5 2.57 1.48 10.06
CA LYS A 5 1.32 1.61 9.32
C LYS A 5 1.38 0.78 8.05
N LEU A 6 0.28 0.11 7.73
CA LEU A 6 0.14 -0.68 6.52
C LEU A 6 -0.77 0.05 5.53
N ILE A 7 -0.25 0.32 4.34
CA ILE A 7 -0.99 0.95 3.24
C ILE A 7 -1.16 -0.09 2.12
N LEU A 8 -2.35 -0.11 1.52
CA LEU A 8 -2.61 -0.80 0.25
C LEU A 8 -2.90 0.25 -0.81
N LEU A 9 -2.06 0.33 -1.84
CA LEU A 9 -2.26 1.17 -3.01
C LEU A 9 -2.83 0.34 -4.16
N ILE A 10 -3.93 0.79 -4.75
CA ILE A 10 -4.58 0.19 -5.92
C ILE A 10 -4.51 1.18 -7.07
N ASP A 11 -3.56 0.97 -7.99
CA ASP A 11 -3.29 1.92 -9.09
C ASP A 11 -2.87 1.15 -10.34
N ASP A 12 -3.54 1.35 -11.47
CA ASP A 12 -3.21 0.64 -12.71
C ASP A 12 -1.97 1.20 -13.43
N ASP A 13 -1.47 2.37 -13.03
CA ASP A 13 -0.23 2.93 -13.53
C ASP A 13 0.99 2.54 -12.66
N HIS A 14 1.94 1.84 -13.27
CA HIS A 14 3.13 1.37 -12.57
C HIS A 14 4.12 2.49 -12.21
N GLU A 15 4.18 3.57 -13.00
CA GLU A 15 5.01 4.73 -12.71
C GLU A 15 4.49 5.46 -11.46
N ASP A 16 3.18 5.65 -11.38
CA ASP A 16 2.55 6.26 -10.19
C ASP A 16 2.77 5.42 -8.93
N GLN A 17 2.71 4.08 -9.02
CA GLN A 17 3.08 3.20 -7.89
C GLN A 17 4.53 3.42 -7.43
N ILE A 18 5.48 3.57 -8.36
CA ILE A 18 6.89 3.82 -8.04
C ILE A 18 7.03 5.19 -7.35
N ILE A 19 6.42 6.23 -7.93
CA ILE A 19 6.46 7.59 -7.39
C ILE A 19 5.88 7.61 -5.97
N PHE A 20 4.74 6.95 -5.76
CA PHE A 20 4.08 6.87 -4.47
C PHE A 20 4.97 6.21 -3.41
N LYS A 21 5.56 5.04 -3.71
CA LYS A 21 6.50 4.36 -2.80
C LYS A 21 7.73 5.21 -2.49
N HIS A 22 8.29 5.87 -3.51
CA HIS A 22 9.43 6.74 -3.34
C HIS A 22 9.13 7.91 -2.40
N VAL A 23 7.99 8.57 -2.59
CA VAL A 23 7.54 9.67 -1.72
C VAL A 23 7.28 9.16 -0.29
N LEU A 24 6.59 8.03 -0.12
CA LEU A 24 6.37 7.43 1.20
C LEU A 24 7.68 7.18 1.95
N SER A 25 8.71 6.67 1.26
CA SER A 25 10.02 6.38 1.86
C SER A 25 10.72 7.63 2.40
N LYS A 26 10.40 8.82 1.86
CA LYS A 26 10.94 10.11 2.30
C LYS A 26 10.21 10.69 3.52
N ILE A 27 8.97 10.26 3.78
CA ILE A 27 8.16 10.78 4.88
C ILE A 27 8.48 10.06 6.19
N THR A 28 8.47 8.72 6.18
CA THR A 28 8.77 7.90 7.36
C THR A 28 9.15 6.48 6.97
N LYS A 29 9.96 5.81 7.80
CA LYS A 29 10.30 4.38 7.66
C LYS A 29 9.28 3.46 8.33
N ASP A 30 8.34 4.02 9.09
CA ASP A 30 7.31 3.27 9.83
C ASP A 30 6.06 2.98 8.96
N ILE A 31 6.23 2.85 7.65
CA ILE A 31 5.15 2.53 6.69
C ILE A 31 5.57 1.35 5.83
N GLU A 32 4.72 0.33 5.78
CA GLU A 32 4.75 -0.72 4.77
C GLU A 32 3.68 -0.42 3.71
N CYS A 33 4.02 -0.59 2.44
CA CYS A 33 3.12 -0.30 1.31
C CYS A 33 3.07 -1.49 0.36
N ALA A 34 1.90 -2.11 0.27
CA ALA A 34 1.55 -3.11 -0.74
C ALA A 34 0.90 -2.42 -1.93
N CYS A 35 1.24 -2.82 -3.16
CA CYS A 35 0.67 -2.25 -4.38
C CYS A 35 0.07 -3.34 -5.26
N VAL A 36 -1.04 -3.02 -5.89
CA VAL A 36 -1.75 -3.88 -6.85
C VAL A 36 -2.33 -3.03 -7.97
N SER A 37 -2.50 -3.61 -9.15
CA SER A 37 -2.81 -2.83 -10.36
C SER A 37 -4.28 -2.74 -10.75
N ASN A 38 -5.20 -3.22 -9.90
CA ASN A 38 -6.64 -3.10 -10.18
C ASN A 38 -7.48 -3.44 -8.93
N GLY A 39 -8.74 -3.02 -8.94
CA GLY A 39 -9.68 -3.23 -7.84
C GLY A 39 -9.97 -4.71 -7.53
N LYS A 40 -9.97 -5.60 -8.53
CA LYS A 40 -10.19 -7.03 -8.29
C LYS A 40 -9.06 -7.62 -7.45
N THR A 41 -7.82 -7.42 -7.87
CA THR A 41 -6.63 -7.85 -7.13
C THR A 41 -6.54 -7.15 -5.77
N GLY A 42 -6.97 -5.89 -5.65
CA GLY A 42 -7.06 -5.18 -4.37
C GLY A 42 -8.02 -5.80 -3.37
N ILE A 43 -9.23 -6.17 -3.80
CA ILE A 43 -10.20 -6.86 -2.94
C ILE A 43 -9.68 -8.24 -2.54
N GLU A 44 -9.13 -9.00 -3.49
CA GLU A 44 -8.56 -10.33 -3.23
C GLU A 44 -7.40 -10.25 -2.23
N THR A 45 -6.53 -9.26 -2.39
CA THR A 45 -5.40 -9.00 -1.48
C THR A 45 -5.91 -8.66 -0.08
N ALA A 46 -6.81 -7.69 0.05
CA ALA A 46 -7.35 -7.28 1.34
C ALA A 46 -8.03 -8.44 2.09
N ARG A 47 -8.73 -9.33 1.38
CA ARG A 47 -9.36 -10.53 1.96
C ARG A 47 -8.36 -11.57 2.45
N ALA A 48 -7.20 -11.67 1.78
CA ALA A 48 -6.15 -12.64 2.13
C ALA A 48 -5.23 -12.15 3.26
N MET A 49 -5.27 -10.87 3.61
CA MET A 49 -4.40 -10.29 4.63
C MET A 49 -4.85 -10.67 6.05
N LYS A 50 -3.90 -11.11 6.88
CA LYS A 50 -4.13 -11.35 8.32
C LYS A 50 -4.32 -10.05 9.11
N VAL A 51 -3.73 -8.96 8.62
CA VAL A 51 -3.82 -7.61 9.18
C VAL A 51 -4.30 -6.70 8.06
N LEU A 52 -5.44 -6.04 8.27
CA LEU A 52 -5.99 -5.13 7.27
C LEU A 52 -5.11 -3.86 7.13
N PRO A 53 -5.04 -3.25 5.94
CA PRO A 53 -4.38 -1.97 5.77
C PRO A 53 -5.07 -0.90 6.64
N ASP A 54 -4.29 0.00 7.22
CA ASP A 54 -4.82 1.15 7.96
C ASP A 54 -5.45 2.18 6.99
N VAL A 55 -4.97 2.23 5.74
CA VAL A 55 -5.48 3.13 4.68
C VAL A 55 -5.37 2.42 3.31
N ILE A 56 -6.38 2.64 2.46
CA ILE A 56 -6.36 2.24 1.04
C ILE A 56 -6.34 3.51 0.19
N PHE A 57 -5.43 3.56 -0.78
CA PHE A 57 -5.39 4.59 -1.83
C PHE A 57 -5.76 3.94 -3.16
#